data_AF-A0A423MTR1-F1
#
_entry.id   AF-A0A423MTR1-F1
#
_cell.length_a   1.000
_cell.length_b   1.000
_cell.length_c   1.000
_cell.angle_alpha   90.00
_cell.angle_beta   90.00
_cell.angle_gamma   90.00
#
_symmetry.space_group_name_H-M   'P 1'
#
loop_
_entity.id
_entity.type
_entity.pdbx_description
1 polymer ?
#
loop_
_entity_poly.entity_id
_entity_poly.type
_entity_poly.pdbx_seq_one_letter_code
_entity_poly.pdbx_strand_id
1 'polypeptide(L)'
;MLFDQVDTALLHFLQNPIRNIDYLDKKCADPSWYVRTAHRIPLIRKLLTNEQLKSLIGHQLLKNLRQIKTSAKETLKPHPKLTGKNNIDLFMSTLNQYFNIEICSTLLKTAPPEFHTSIDFYRKQALFGKLEYNCNRATENLELDESYIYSILKNPELWKTYYLSETYFLLTLDLMQASYSGDELLIKPTPKLQSSLRQRWLAETSEFHSTISDLVLLNHYREIIDQGKFLSFSDKDALTDYFLDKCLSIHVGFLSPALKNNSRYHYLRDIVFVAAFLEIRALQGHSRTHYAAFSGYINPASLSYMNSALSSEDLPKVDSAQSFIAVQGSEYIHGPLKLKYGLKKLVGLLLGNIKDPKNPHDVKSLFGNNFEQEHMIDYIRSINGNRYIVHPGFKAGTNAKIKKYDIDLVIEDSQHNTFYFIQAKYRLSDQPTFLSEQYEVMQKDDFHKGYALQLLSLKNNLADKSIRDKLNGLGLSAAAEKNSHFILLHNMPFLNFHQVHGIYFYEWNLFRNLLKNGKIHVNQNLQIKEEYTLTDEQLCEPDRIVDAYFGESASGRQNAINYLLYLNTQVTYRLGHLKIRSDII
;
A
#
# COMPACT_ATOMS: atom_id res chain seq x y z
N MET A 1 16.13 -9.16 1.94
CA MET A 1 15.22 -8.18 2.54
C MET A 1 13.77 -8.53 2.18
N LEU A 2 12.76 -7.83 2.70
CA LEU A 2 11.42 -7.88 2.10
C LEU A 2 11.52 -7.36 0.66
N PHE A 3 10.74 -7.92 -0.27
CA PHE A 3 10.77 -7.57 -1.71
C PHE A 3 12.06 -7.91 -2.47
N ASP A 4 12.88 -8.85 -1.98
CA ASP A 4 13.91 -9.50 -2.83
C ASP A 4 13.25 -10.15 -4.06
N GLN A 5 14.03 -10.41 -5.11
CA GLN A 5 13.56 -11.17 -6.26
C GLN A 5 13.04 -12.55 -5.82
N VAL A 6 11.86 -12.94 -6.29
CA VAL A 6 11.20 -14.21 -5.96
C VAL A 6 10.96 -15.05 -7.19
N ASP A 7 10.84 -16.36 -6.98
CA ASP A 7 10.38 -17.28 -8.03
C ASP A 7 8.98 -16.86 -8.53
N THR A 8 8.86 -16.68 -9.85
CA THR A 8 7.61 -16.26 -10.48
C THR A 8 6.47 -17.24 -10.21
N ALA A 9 6.75 -18.55 -10.14
CA ALA A 9 5.73 -19.54 -9.85
C ALA A 9 5.21 -19.44 -8.41
N LEU A 10 6.08 -19.15 -7.45
CA LEU A 10 5.70 -18.86 -6.06
C LEU A 10 4.87 -17.57 -5.95
N LEU A 11 5.22 -16.53 -6.72
CA LEU A 11 4.44 -15.28 -6.74
C LEU A 11 3.04 -15.50 -7.33
N HIS A 12 2.92 -16.23 -8.43
CA HIS A 12 1.62 -16.60 -9.01
C HIS A 12 0.79 -17.44 -8.03
N PHE A 13 1.43 -18.32 -7.25
CA PHE A 13 0.76 -19.05 -6.18
C PHE A 13 0.20 -18.11 -5.11
N LEU A 14 0.95 -17.10 -4.66
CA LEU A 14 0.45 -16.11 -3.70
C LEU A 14 -0.73 -15.31 -4.26
N GLN A 15 -0.64 -14.87 -5.52
CA GLN A 15 -1.70 -14.12 -6.21
C GLN A 15 -2.99 -14.92 -6.24
N ASN A 16 -2.96 -16.15 -6.77
CA ASN A 16 -4.13 -17.02 -6.85
C ASN A 16 -3.79 -18.47 -6.46
N PRO A 17 -3.91 -18.82 -5.17
CA PRO A 17 -3.56 -20.16 -4.68
C PRO A 17 -4.42 -21.28 -5.28
N ILE A 18 -5.68 -21.00 -5.62
CA ILE A 18 -6.60 -22.00 -6.20
C ILE A 18 -6.20 -22.32 -7.64
N ARG A 19 -5.95 -21.29 -8.44
CA ARG A 19 -5.57 -21.42 -9.86
C ARG A 19 -4.18 -22.02 -10.02
N ASN A 20 -3.24 -21.65 -9.14
CA ASN A 20 -1.83 -22.03 -9.22
C ASN A 20 -1.45 -23.11 -8.19
N ILE A 21 -2.39 -23.98 -7.84
CA ILE A 21 -2.19 -25.07 -6.88
C ILE A 21 -1.05 -26.01 -7.27
N ASP A 22 -0.79 -26.17 -8.57
CA ASP A 22 0.27 -27.00 -9.14
C ASP A 22 1.67 -26.61 -8.64
N TYR A 23 1.85 -25.36 -8.17
CA TYR A 23 3.08 -24.95 -7.50
C TYR A 23 3.37 -25.84 -6.28
N LEU A 24 2.37 -26.03 -5.42
CA LEU A 24 2.50 -26.90 -4.25
C LEU A 24 2.64 -28.37 -4.67
N ASP A 25 1.95 -28.83 -5.71
CA ASP A 25 2.09 -30.21 -6.20
C ASP A 25 3.53 -30.53 -6.63
N LYS A 26 4.22 -29.57 -7.24
CA LYS A 26 5.61 -29.74 -7.69
C LYS A 26 6.63 -29.55 -6.57
N LYS A 27 6.35 -28.70 -5.60
CA LYS A 27 7.33 -28.24 -4.58
C LYS A 27 7.13 -28.87 -3.21
N CYS A 28 5.92 -29.29 -2.86
CA CYS A 28 5.61 -29.94 -1.60
C CYS A 28 5.58 -31.46 -1.79
N ALA A 29 6.73 -32.10 -1.61
CA ALA A 29 6.77 -33.55 -1.44
C ALA A 29 5.94 -33.96 -0.22
N ASP A 30 5.35 -35.15 -0.29
CA ASP A 30 4.64 -35.73 0.86
C ASP A 30 5.57 -35.79 2.07
N PRO A 31 5.13 -35.30 3.25
CA PRO A 31 5.93 -35.38 4.44
C PRO A 31 6.36 -36.83 4.71
N SER A 32 7.65 -37.03 5.00
CA SER A 32 8.18 -38.37 5.26
C SER A 32 7.44 -39.05 6.42
N TRP A 33 7.50 -40.38 6.49
CA TRP A 33 6.88 -41.12 7.60
C TRP A 33 7.37 -40.60 8.96
N TYR A 34 8.66 -40.25 9.06
CA TYR A 34 9.24 -39.65 10.26
C TYR A 34 8.56 -38.31 10.60
N VAL A 35 8.40 -37.41 9.62
CA VAL A 35 7.76 -36.10 9.86
C VAL A 35 6.30 -36.27 10.29
N ARG A 36 5.55 -37.16 9.63
CA ARG A 36 4.15 -37.45 9.98
C ARG A 36 4.01 -38.03 11.38
N THR A 37 4.89 -38.95 11.77
CA THR A 37 4.90 -39.56 13.10
C THR A 37 5.34 -38.56 14.16
N ALA A 38 6.43 -37.84 13.93
CA ALA A 38 6.97 -36.87 14.87
C ALA A 38 5.96 -35.74 15.13
N HIS A 39 5.28 -35.23 14.10
CA HIS A 39 4.21 -34.24 14.22
C HIS A 39 3.12 -34.67 15.23
N ARG A 40 2.75 -35.95 15.22
CA ARG A 40 1.69 -36.50 16.08
C ARG A 40 2.16 -36.71 17.52
N ILE A 41 3.45 -36.97 17.75
CA ILE A 41 3.97 -37.33 19.07
C ILE A 41 4.53 -36.08 19.81
N PRO A 42 3.93 -35.64 20.93
CA PRO A 42 4.38 -34.45 21.69
C PRO A 42 5.87 -34.43 22.05
N LEU A 43 6.44 -35.59 22.40
CA LEU A 43 7.82 -35.70 22.87
C LEU A 43 8.85 -35.39 21.78
N ILE A 44 8.56 -35.72 20.52
CA ILE A 44 9.54 -35.63 19.43
C ILE A 44 9.19 -34.57 18.37
N ARG A 45 7.99 -33.98 18.40
CA ARG A 45 7.63 -32.92 17.43
C ARG A 45 8.55 -31.69 17.50
N LYS A 46 9.13 -31.40 18.67
CA LYS A 46 10.10 -30.31 18.85
C LYS A 46 11.40 -30.49 18.06
N LEU A 47 11.68 -31.72 17.61
CA LEU A 47 12.85 -32.05 16.80
C LEU A 47 12.64 -31.75 15.31
N LEU A 48 11.41 -31.42 14.89
CA LEU A 48 11.12 -31.06 13.51
C LEU A 48 11.77 -29.73 13.15
N THR A 49 12.52 -29.75 12.06
CA THR A 49 13.19 -28.57 11.50
C THR A 49 12.18 -27.64 10.82
N ASN A 50 12.59 -26.37 10.62
CA ASN A 50 11.80 -25.40 9.86
C ASN A 50 11.36 -25.93 8.49
N GLU A 51 12.27 -26.57 7.74
CA GLU A 51 11.97 -27.14 6.41
C GLU A 51 10.92 -28.25 6.46
N GLN A 52 11.01 -29.14 7.46
CA GLN A 52 10.02 -30.20 7.65
C GLN A 52 8.64 -29.64 8.02
N LEU A 53 8.61 -28.58 8.84
CA LEU A 53 7.36 -27.90 9.21
C LEU A 53 6.77 -27.12 8.03
N LYS A 54 7.60 -26.47 7.22
CA LYS A 54 7.21 -25.81 5.96
C LYS A 54 6.58 -26.82 4.99
N SER A 55 7.19 -28.01 4.83
CA SER A 55 6.60 -29.10 4.04
C SER A 55 5.24 -29.56 4.58
N LEU A 56 5.11 -29.70 5.91
CA LEU A 56 3.85 -30.09 6.56
C LEU A 56 2.75 -29.05 6.37
N ILE A 57 3.07 -27.76 6.48
CA ILE A 57 2.15 -26.64 6.18
C ILE A 57 1.74 -26.65 4.71
N GLY A 58 2.70 -26.78 3.79
CA GLY A 58 2.45 -26.82 2.35
C GLY A 58 1.55 -27.99 1.95
N HIS A 59 1.74 -29.17 2.54
CA HIS A 59 0.88 -30.33 2.32
C HIS A 59 -0.56 -30.11 2.84
N GLN A 60 -0.72 -29.49 4.01
CA GLN A 60 -2.05 -29.14 4.54
C GLN A 60 -2.75 -28.09 3.66
N LEU A 61 -2.02 -27.08 3.19
CA LEU A 61 -2.53 -26.08 2.23
C LEU A 61 -3.00 -26.75 0.94
N LEU A 62 -2.18 -27.62 0.35
CA LEU A 62 -2.51 -28.34 -0.87
C LEU A 62 -3.81 -29.14 -0.73
N LYS A 63 -3.94 -29.90 0.37
CA LYS A 63 -5.16 -30.68 0.67
C LYS A 63 -6.39 -29.79 0.71
N ASN A 64 -6.32 -28.67 1.42
CA ASN A 64 -7.44 -27.74 1.57
C ASN A 64 -7.78 -27.02 0.26
N LEU A 65 -6.77 -26.57 -0.49
CA LEU A 65 -6.97 -25.91 -1.78
C LEU A 65 -7.64 -26.84 -2.79
N ARG A 66 -7.29 -28.14 -2.82
CA ARG A 66 -7.98 -29.14 -3.66
C ARG A 66 -9.47 -29.26 -3.31
N GLN A 67 -9.79 -29.32 -2.01
CA GLN A 67 -11.18 -29.38 -1.55
C GLN A 67 -11.95 -28.09 -1.86
N ILE A 68 -11.31 -26.93 -1.69
CA ILE A 68 -11.91 -25.62 -2.02
C ILE A 68 -12.18 -25.53 -3.52
N LYS A 69 -11.21 -25.93 -4.36
CA LYS A 69 -11.33 -25.90 -5.83
C LYS A 69 -12.54 -26.70 -6.33
N THR A 70 -12.89 -27.80 -5.65
CA THR A 70 -14.05 -28.61 -6.04
C THR A 70 -15.39 -28.14 -5.46
N SER A 71 -15.40 -27.44 -4.32
CA SER A 71 -16.64 -27.18 -3.55
C SER A 71 -17.00 -25.70 -3.31
N ALA A 72 -16.07 -24.77 -3.53
CA ALA A 72 -16.28 -23.37 -3.14
C ALA A 72 -17.45 -22.70 -3.88
N LYS A 73 -17.53 -22.87 -5.21
CA LYS A 73 -18.59 -22.23 -6.00
C LYS A 73 -20.00 -22.76 -5.69
N GLU A 74 -20.12 -24.00 -5.23
CA GLU A 74 -21.40 -24.62 -4.88
C GLU A 74 -21.87 -24.28 -3.46
N THR A 75 -20.93 -23.93 -2.58
CA THR A 75 -21.20 -23.67 -1.15
C THR A 75 -21.41 -22.20 -0.81
N LEU A 76 -20.86 -21.29 -1.63
CA LEU A 76 -20.99 -19.85 -1.42
C LEU A 76 -22.31 -19.33 -1.99
N LYS A 77 -22.96 -18.41 -1.27
CA LYS A 77 -24.24 -17.81 -1.66
C LYS A 77 -24.20 -16.28 -1.49
N PRO A 78 -24.75 -15.51 -2.43
CA PRO A 78 -24.76 -14.05 -2.32
C PRO A 78 -25.66 -13.60 -1.17
N HIS A 79 -25.24 -12.55 -0.46
CA HIS A 79 -26.01 -11.92 0.61
C HIS A 79 -26.12 -10.39 0.37
N PRO A 80 -27.19 -9.93 -0.31
CA PRO A 80 -27.25 -8.58 -0.90
C PRO A 80 -27.35 -7.41 0.11
N LYS A 81 -27.53 -7.68 1.41
CA LYS A 81 -27.81 -6.65 2.43
C LYS A 81 -26.59 -6.15 3.24
N LEU A 82 -25.36 -6.53 2.88
CA LEU A 82 -24.20 -6.35 3.78
C LEU A 82 -23.29 -5.15 3.49
N THR A 83 -23.72 -4.22 2.62
CA THR A 83 -22.97 -2.98 2.36
C THR A 83 -23.17 -1.99 3.51
N GLY A 84 -22.14 -1.75 4.35
CA GLY A 84 -22.10 -0.61 5.30
C GLY A 84 -21.49 -0.86 6.68
N LYS A 85 -21.19 0.23 7.41
CA LYS A 85 -20.55 0.23 8.76
C LYS A 85 -21.31 -0.59 9.82
N ASN A 86 -22.63 -0.73 9.69
CA ASN A 86 -23.47 -1.53 10.61
C ASN A 86 -23.15 -3.03 10.58
N ASN A 87 -22.36 -3.50 9.61
CA ASN A 87 -21.99 -4.91 9.47
C ASN A 87 -20.64 -5.26 10.10
N ILE A 88 -19.83 -4.27 10.52
CA ILE A 88 -18.50 -4.55 11.09
C ILE A 88 -18.62 -5.49 12.29
N ASP A 89 -19.54 -5.26 13.21
CA ASP A 89 -19.67 -6.11 14.39
C ASP A 89 -20.13 -7.54 14.04
N LEU A 90 -20.99 -7.72 13.02
CA LEU A 90 -21.37 -9.03 12.49
C LEU A 90 -20.18 -9.78 11.88
N PHE A 91 -19.37 -9.07 11.10
CA PHE A 91 -18.19 -9.61 10.44
C PHE A 91 -17.13 -10.00 11.47
N MET A 92 -16.85 -9.12 12.41
CA MET A 92 -15.87 -9.34 13.46
C MET A 92 -16.27 -10.48 14.40
N SER A 93 -17.56 -10.55 14.79
CA SER A 93 -18.08 -11.67 15.57
C SER A 93 -18.01 -12.99 14.83
N THR A 94 -18.22 -13.01 13.50
CA THR A 94 -18.07 -14.22 12.69
C THR A 94 -16.61 -14.68 12.62
N LEU A 95 -15.66 -13.76 12.35
CA LEU A 95 -14.24 -14.09 12.28
C LEU A 95 -13.67 -14.61 13.61
N ASN A 96 -14.09 -13.98 14.72
CA ASN A 96 -13.69 -14.37 16.08
C ASN A 96 -14.08 -15.80 16.47
N GLN A 97 -15.01 -16.44 15.75
CA GLN A 97 -15.37 -17.85 16.01
C GLN A 97 -14.24 -18.83 15.69
N TYR A 98 -13.28 -18.45 14.83
CA TYR A 98 -12.23 -19.37 14.36
C TYR A 98 -10.83 -18.74 14.22
N PHE A 99 -10.70 -17.42 14.45
CA PHE A 99 -9.46 -16.67 14.32
C PHE A 99 -9.33 -15.68 15.47
N ASN A 100 -8.33 -15.88 16.34
CA ASN A 100 -8.22 -15.15 17.60
C ASN A 100 -6.95 -14.29 17.66
N ILE A 101 -7.09 -12.98 17.90
CA ILE A 101 -5.96 -12.05 18.04
C ILE A 101 -5.58 -11.95 19.53
N GLU A 102 -4.39 -12.45 19.85
CA GLU A 102 -3.85 -12.50 21.20
C GLU A 102 -2.74 -11.46 21.35
N ILE A 103 -2.66 -10.85 22.53
CA ILE A 103 -1.53 -9.98 22.91
C ILE A 103 -0.83 -10.65 24.08
N CYS A 104 0.49 -10.75 24.01
CA CYS A 104 1.29 -11.45 25.01
C CYS A 104 0.97 -10.98 26.45
N SER A 105 0.60 -11.93 27.32
CA SER A 105 0.08 -11.64 28.66
C SER A 105 1.13 -11.10 29.63
N THR A 106 2.42 -11.35 29.41
CA THR A 106 3.50 -10.79 30.22
C THR A 106 3.65 -9.29 30.03
N LEU A 107 3.46 -8.81 28.80
CA LEU A 107 3.47 -7.38 28.49
C LEU A 107 2.33 -6.65 29.18
N LEU A 108 1.13 -7.25 29.21
CA LEU A 108 -0.05 -6.70 29.87
C LEU A 108 0.14 -6.44 31.37
N LYS A 109 1.08 -7.13 32.02
CA LYS A 109 1.34 -6.97 33.47
C LYS A 109 2.24 -5.78 33.79
N THR A 110 3.06 -5.35 32.84
CA THR A 110 4.07 -4.31 33.04
C THR A 110 3.79 -3.05 32.22
N ALA A 111 2.70 -3.04 31.44
CA ALA A 111 2.39 -1.96 30.54
C ALA A 111 1.75 -0.76 31.28
N PRO A 112 1.96 0.48 30.79
CA PRO A 112 1.34 1.67 31.36
C PRO A 112 -0.19 1.66 31.19
N PRO A 113 -0.96 2.42 32.00
CA PRO A 113 -2.43 2.47 31.90
C PRO A 113 -2.97 2.80 30.50
N GLU A 114 -2.28 3.69 29.77
CA GLU A 114 -2.59 4.10 28.40
C GLU A 114 -2.51 2.93 27.39
N PHE A 115 -1.74 1.89 27.72
CA PHE A 115 -1.66 0.66 26.95
C PHE A 115 -2.98 -0.11 27.03
N HIS A 116 -3.61 -0.16 28.20
CA HIS A 116 -4.83 -0.94 28.41
C HIS A 116 -6.03 -0.38 27.66
N THR A 117 -6.16 0.94 27.57
CA THR A 117 -7.23 1.61 26.80
C THR A 117 -7.06 1.42 25.29
N SER A 118 -5.84 1.14 24.82
CA SER A 118 -5.51 0.99 23.39
C SER A 118 -5.68 -0.44 22.88
N ILE A 119 -5.71 -1.46 23.76
CA ILE A 119 -5.73 -2.88 23.37
C ILE A 119 -6.96 -3.26 22.55
N ASP A 120 -8.17 -2.95 23.03
CA ASP A 120 -9.39 -3.43 22.38
C ASP A 120 -9.59 -2.75 21.03
N PHE A 121 -9.28 -1.46 20.97
CA PHE A 121 -9.24 -0.71 19.73
C PHE A 121 -8.23 -1.33 18.74
N TYR A 122 -6.99 -1.55 19.18
CA TYR A 122 -5.94 -2.16 18.36
C TYR A 122 -6.34 -3.55 17.86
N ARG A 123 -6.88 -4.42 18.73
CA ARG A 123 -7.37 -5.76 18.34
C ARG A 123 -8.46 -5.67 17.28
N LYS A 124 -9.43 -4.76 17.45
CA LYS A 124 -10.50 -4.54 16.47
C LYS A 124 -9.92 -4.07 15.13
N GLN A 125 -8.95 -3.15 15.13
CA GLN A 125 -8.32 -2.68 13.90
C GLN A 125 -7.50 -3.76 13.19
N ALA A 126 -6.65 -4.48 13.93
CA ALA A 126 -5.82 -5.56 13.39
C ALA A 126 -6.68 -6.67 12.77
N LEU A 127 -7.72 -7.10 13.48
CA LEU A 127 -8.64 -8.13 13.02
C LEU A 127 -9.43 -7.66 11.78
N PHE A 128 -9.91 -6.41 11.77
CA PHE A 128 -10.64 -5.85 10.63
C PHE A 128 -9.76 -5.75 9.37
N GLY A 129 -8.52 -5.28 9.52
CA GLY A 129 -7.56 -5.23 8.40
C GLY A 129 -7.30 -6.60 7.78
N LYS A 130 -7.14 -7.65 8.60
CA LYS A 130 -6.96 -9.02 8.10
C LYS A 130 -8.23 -9.59 7.47
N LEU A 131 -9.39 -9.27 8.03
CA LEU A 131 -10.70 -9.65 7.47
C LEU A 131 -10.86 -9.11 6.05
N GLU A 132 -10.71 -7.80 5.90
CA GLU A 132 -10.94 -7.08 4.64
C GLU A 132 -10.01 -7.61 3.55
N TYR A 133 -8.71 -7.68 3.86
CA TYR A 133 -7.68 -8.16 2.95
C TYR A 133 -7.98 -9.55 2.39
N ASN A 134 -8.24 -10.54 3.27
CA ASN A 134 -8.42 -11.93 2.84
C ASN A 134 -9.76 -12.17 2.16
N CYS A 135 -10.82 -11.50 2.60
CA CYS A 135 -12.11 -11.57 1.92
C CYS A 135 -12.03 -10.99 0.51
N ASN A 136 -11.40 -9.82 0.32
CA ASN A 136 -11.24 -9.22 -1.00
C ASN A 136 -10.42 -10.14 -1.92
N ARG A 137 -9.25 -10.61 -1.46
CA ARG A 137 -8.39 -11.51 -2.23
C ARG A 137 -9.10 -12.81 -2.65
N ALA A 138 -9.89 -13.41 -1.75
CA ALA A 138 -10.66 -14.61 -2.06
C ALA A 138 -11.81 -14.34 -3.03
N THR A 139 -12.50 -13.19 -2.88
CA THR A 139 -13.60 -12.78 -3.76
C THR A 139 -13.09 -12.56 -5.18
N GLU A 140 -11.96 -11.86 -5.34
CA GLU A 140 -11.30 -11.62 -6.63
C GLU A 140 -10.86 -12.92 -7.30
N ASN A 141 -10.15 -13.79 -6.57
CA ASN A 141 -9.64 -15.05 -7.12
C ASN A 141 -10.73 -16.06 -7.52
N LEU A 142 -11.92 -15.94 -6.94
CA LEU A 142 -13.11 -16.73 -7.30
C LEU A 142 -13.97 -16.05 -8.36
N GLU A 143 -13.61 -14.83 -8.77
CA GLU A 143 -14.34 -13.97 -9.71
C GLU A 143 -15.78 -13.66 -9.27
N LEU A 144 -15.97 -13.40 -7.97
CA LEU A 144 -17.26 -13.10 -7.35
C LEU A 144 -17.45 -11.59 -7.18
N ASP A 145 -18.70 -11.17 -6.99
CA ASP A 145 -19.06 -9.80 -6.58
C ASP A 145 -19.09 -9.65 -5.05
N GLU A 146 -19.27 -8.41 -4.58
CA GLU A 146 -19.23 -8.05 -3.16
C GLU A 146 -20.26 -8.80 -2.29
N SER A 147 -21.38 -9.23 -2.86
CA SER A 147 -22.44 -9.88 -2.10
C SER A 147 -21.99 -11.23 -1.53
N TYR A 148 -20.89 -11.79 -2.03
CA TYR A 148 -20.32 -13.05 -1.56
C TYR A 148 -19.37 -12.90 -0.38
N ILE A 149 -18.89 -11.70 -0.05
CA ILE A 149 -17.88 -11.46 0.99
C ILE A 149 -18.23 -12.14 2.32
N TYR A 150 -19.49 -12.06 2.75
CA TYR A 150 -19.90 -12.67 4.02
C TYR A 150 -20.00 -14.20 3.95
N SER A 151 -20.36 -14.75 2.78
CA SER A 151 -20.35 -16.21 2.59
C SER A 151 -18.92 -16.76 2.61
N ILE A 152 -17.96 -16.00 2.09
CA ILE A 152 -16.52 -16.30 2.17
C ILE A 152 -16.07 -16.28 3.63
N LEU A 153 -16.45 -15.24 4.39
CA LEU A 153 -16.15 -15.15 5.81
C LEU A 153 -16.77 -16.31 6.62
N LYS A 154 -18.00 -16.71 6.29
CA LYS A 154 -18.68 -17.87 6.87
C LYS A 154 -18.09 -19.21 6.47
N ASN A 155 -17.09 -19.24 5.60
CA ASN A 155 -16.34 -20.43 5.23
C ASN A 155 -14.93 -20.37 5.84
N PRO A 156 -14.73 -20.86 7.09
CA PRO A 156 -13.46 -20.76 7.78
C PRO A 156 -12.33 -21.43 7.02
N GLU A 157 -12.60 -22.58 6.37
CA GLU A 157 -11.55 -23.31 5.64
C GLU A 157 -11.05 -22.51 4.44
N LEU A 158 -11.94 -21.87 3.67
CA LEU A 158 -11.54 -20.97 2.59
C LEU A 158 -10.71 -19.80 3.12
N TRP A 159 -11.25 -19.08 4.11
CA TRP A 159 -10.61 -17.88 4.64
C TRP A 159 -9.23 -18.17 5.24
N LYS A 160 -9.14 -19.17 6.13
CA LYS A 160 -7.88 -19.56 6.79
C LYS A 160 -6.85 -20.12 5.80
N THR A 161 -7.31 -20.77 4.72
CA THR A 161 -6.41 -21.27 3.65
C THR A 161 -5.76 -20.11 2.91
N TYR A 162 -6.52 -19.04 2.61
CA TYR A 162 -5.98 -17.82 2.01
C TYR A 162 -5.00 -17.09 2.93
N TYR A 163 -5.34 -17.00 4.22
CA TYR A 163 -4.45 -16.43 5.22
C TYR A 163 -3.13 -17.22 5.31
N LEU A 164 -3.22 -18.54 5.43
CA LEU A 164 -2.04 -19.41 5.56
C LEU A 164 -1.18 -19.45 4.29
N SER A 165 -1.74 -19.25 3.09
CA SER A 165 -0.92 -19.23 1.86
C SER A 165 0.04 -18.04 1.83
N GLU A 166 -0.32 -16.91 2.46
CA GLU A 166 0.56 -15.76 2.64
C GLU A 166 1.67 -16.05 3.65
N THR A 167 1.30 -16.66 4.79
CA THR A 167 2.30 -17.11 5.77
C THR A 167 3.27 -18.13 5.16
N TYR A 168 2.78 -19.05 4.34
CA TYR A 168 3.60 -20.03 3.62
C TYR A 168 4.53 -19.38 2.60
N PHE A 169 4.08 -18.33 1.91
CA PHE A 169 4.93 -17.53 1.04
C PHE A 169 6.10 -16.91 1.84
N LEU A 170 5.82 -16.28 2.99
CA LEU A 170 6.86 -15.71 3.86
C LEU A 170 7.82 -16.76 4.44
N LEU A 171 7.32 -17.96 4.77
CA LEU A 171 8.14 -19.11 5.18
C LEU A 171 9.05 -19.59 4.05
N THR A 172 8.59 -19.54 2.80
CA THR A 172 9.37 -19.98 1.63
C THR A 172 10.49 -18.99 1.30
N LEU A 173 10.35 -17.72 1.68
CA LEU A 173 11.37 -16.68 1.52
C LEU A 173 12.33 -16.56 2.72
N ASP A 174 12.23 -17.46 3.70
CA ASP A 174 12.96 -17.43 4.98
C ASP A 174 12.80 -16.10 5.74
N LEU A 175 11.65 -15.42 5.55
CA LEU A 175 11.26 -14.23 6.31
C LEU A 175 10.51 -14.61 7.59
N MET A 176 9.86 -15.78 7.56
CA MET A 176 9.24 -16.43 8.70
C MET A 176 9.93 -17.78 8.96
N GLN A 177 9.82 -18.25 10.20
CA GLN A 177 10.23 -19.59 10.60
C GLN A 177 9.17 -20.25 11.48
N ALA A 178 9.04 -21.56 11.33
CA ALA A 178 8.12 -22.40 12.08
C ALA A 178 8.89 -23.25 13.10
N SER A 179 8.29 -23.44 14.27
CA SER A 179 8.77 -24.33 15.34
C SER A 179 7.60 -24.86 16.17
N TYR A 180 7.81 -25.88 16.98
CA TYR A 180 6.79 -26.33 17.94
C TYR A 180 6.95 -25.68 19.31
N SER A 181 5.84 -25.15 19.84
CA SER A 181 5.72 -24.70 21.23
C SER A 181 4.52 -25.41 21.86
N GLY A 182 4.77 -26.45 22.66
CA GLY A 182 3.71 -27.30 23.20
C GLY A 182 2.97 -28.05 22.08
N ASP A 183 1.65 -27.86 21.99
CA ASP A 183 0.81 -28.45 20.95
C ASP A 183 0.66 -27.56 19.70
N GLU A 184 1.23 -26.35 19.72
CA GLU A 184 1.07 -25.34 18.70
C GLU A 184 2.29 -25.26 17.77
N LEU A 185 2.01 -25.08 16.48
CA LEU A 185 3.00 -24.64 15.52
C LEU A 185 3.13 -23.12 15.66
N LEU A 186 4.27 -22.68 16.16
CA LEU A 186 4.65 -21.30 16.36
C LEU A 186 5.36 -20.77 15.13
N ILE A 187 4.80 -19.74 14.48
CA ILE A 187 5.40 -19.06 13.33
C ILE A 187 5.84 -17.66 13.75
N LYS A 188 7.13 -17.35 13.56
CA LYS A 188 7.72 -16.07 13.97
C LYS A 188 8.65 -15.48 12.90
N PRO A 189 8.84 -14.15 12.87
CA PRO A 189 9.78 -13.49 11.98
C PRO A 189 11.21 -14.02 12.21
N THR A 190 11.96 -14.21 11.13
CA THR A 190 13.41 -14.45 11.19
C THR A 190 14.15 -13.14 11.46
N PRO A 191 15.42 -13.16 11.89
CA PRO A 191 16.23 -11.94 12.02
C PRO A 191 16.24 -11.07 10.75
N LYS A 192 16.17 -11.71 9.56
CA LYS A 192 16.09 -11.06 8.25
C LYS A 192 14.86 -10.16 8.12
N LEU A 193 13.71 -10.56 8.66
CA LEU A 193 12.50 -9.75 8.64
C LEU A 193 12.46 -8.77 9.81
N GLN A 194 12.88 -9.21 11.02
CA GLN A 194 12.85 -8.41 12.24
C GLN A 194 13.53 -7.04 12.09
N SER A 195 14.67 -6.98 11.39
CA SER A 195 15.40 -5.73 11.16
C SER A 195 14.60 -4.69 10.38
N SER A 196 13.59 -5.10 9.61
CA SER A 196 12.76 -4.22 8.77
C SER A 196 11.34 -3.98 9.30
N LEU A 197 10.93 -4.68 10.37
CA LEU A 197 9.55 -4.63 10.86
C LEU A 197 9.15 -3.23 11.32
N ARG A 198 10.06 -2.48 11.96
CA ARG A 198 9.74 -1.13 12.46
C ARG A 198 9.49 -0.13 11.33
N GLN A 199 10.36 -0.13 10.33
CA GLN A 199 10.24 0.68 9.12
C GLN A 199 8.93 0.35 8.39
N ARG A 200 8.68 -0.95 8.15
CA ARG A 200 7.47 -1.44 7.50
C ARG A 200 6.21 -1.05 8.28
N TRP A 201 6.21 -1.30 9.59
CA TRP A 201 5.08 -0.97 10.44
C TRP A 201 4.77 0.53 10.40
N LEU A 202 5.79 1.39 10.44
CA LEU A 202 5.62 2.84 10.34
C LEU A 202 5.08 3.24 8.96
N ALA A 203 5.57 2.63 7.88
CA ALA A 203 5.08 2.86 6.53
C ALA A 203 3.60 2.52 6.38
N GLU A 204 3.18 1.33 6.83
CA GLU A 204 1.79 0.86 6.76
C GLU A 204 0.86 1.67 7.70
N THR A 205 1.31 1.95 8.93
CA THR A 205 0.53 2.70 9.92
C THR A 205 0.35 4.17 9.52
N SER A 206 1.34 4.77 8.87
CA SER A 206 1.22 6.14 8.34
C SER A 206 0.14 6.25 7.27
N GLU A 207 0.01 5.24 6.41
CA GLU A 207 -1.04 5.17 5.40
C GLU A 207 -2.43 4.95 6.03
N PHE A 208 -2.51 4.12 7.08
CA PHE A 208 -3.72 3.96 7.86
C PHE A 208 -4.18 5.28 8.50
N HIS A 209 -3.28 6.00 9.18
CA HIS A 209 -3.58 7.30 9.77
C HIS A 209 -3.98 8.33 8.71
N SER A 210 -3.35 8.31 7.53
CA SER A 210 -3.79 9.15 6.40
C SER A 210 -5.23 8.84 5.99
N THR A 211 -5.62 7.56 5.93
CA THR A 211 -7.00 7.16 5.59
C THR A 211 -8.01 7.66 6.63
N ILE A 212 -7.65 7.63 7.92
CA ILE A 212 -8.49 8.19 8.98
C ILE A 212 -8.66 9.71 8.81
N SER A 213 -7.59 10.43 8.43
CA SER A 213 -7.68 11.87 8.14
C SER A 213 -8.63 12.17 6.98
N ASP A 214 -8.61 11.34 5.93
CA ASP A 214 -9.51 11.50 4.78
C ASP A 214 -10.98 11.35 5.22
N LEU A 215 -11.27 10.37 6.09
CA LEU A 215 -12.60 10.17 6.65
C LEU A 215 -13.08 11.36 7.49
N VAL A 216 -12.20 12.02 8.25
CA VAL A 216 -12.55 13.22 9.02
C VAL A 216 -12.98 14.34 8.07
N LEU A 217 -12.22 14.58 7.00
CA LEU A 217 -12.57 15.57 5.98
C LEU A 217 -13.91 15.25 5.30
N LEU A 218 -14.11 14.00 4.89
CA LEU A 218 -15.35 13.58 4.22
C LEU A 218 -16.57 13.70 5.15
N ASN A 219 -16.43 13.41 6.45
CA ASN A 219 -17.51 13.61 7.42
C ASN A 219 -17.87 15.10 7.60
N HIS A 220 -16.91 16.01 7.51
CA HIS A 220 -17.21 17.44 7.52
C HIS A 220 -18.13 17.84 6.35
N TYR A 221 -17.81 17.40 5.13
CA TYR A 221 -18.67 17.64 3.97
C TYR A 221 -20.00 16.89 4.04
N ARG A 222 -20.02 15.69 4.62
CA ARG A 222 -21.24 14.93 4.91
C ARG A 222 -22.21 15.76 5.75
N GLU A 223 -21.73 16.35 6.84
CA GLU A 223 -22.53 17.18 7.75
C GLU A 223 -23.12 18.41 7.06
N ILE A 224 -22.39 19.01 6.11
CA ILE A 224 -22.90 20.13 5.30
C ILE A 224 -24.09 19.66 4.45
N ILE A 225 -23.96 18.51 3.77
CA ILE A 225 -25.03 17.96 2.92
C ILE A 225 -26.23 17.49 3.77
N ASP A 226 -26.00 16.89 4.94
CA ASP A 226 -27.05 16.46 5.88
C ASP A 226 -27.93 17.63 6.35
N GLN A 227 -27.37 18.86 6.40
CA GLN A 227 -28.12 20.09 6.71
C GLN A 227 -28.96 20.60 5.53
N GLY A 228 -29.05 19.85 4.42
CA GLY A 228 -29.76 20.25 3.21
C GLY A 228 -29.05 21.34 2.39
N LYS A 229 -27.76 21.61 2.67
CA LYS A 229 -26.96 22.58 1.93
C LYS A 229 -26.30 21.90 0.73
N PHE A 230 -26.21 22.63 -0.39
CA PHE A 230 -25.40 22.23 -1.53
C PHE A 230 -23.93 22.59 -1.29
N LEU A 231 -23.02 21.76 -1.82
CA LEU A 231 -21.60 22.13 -1.87
C LEU A 231 -21.43 23.36 -2.76
N SER A 232 -20.64 24.34 -2.32
CA SER A 232 -20.26 25.43 -3.22
C SER A 232 -19.24 24.94 -4.27
N PHE A 233 -19.02 25.71 -5.34
CA PHE A 233 -17.92 25.42 -6.27
C PHE A 233 -16.55 25.48 -5.58
N SER A 234 -16.40 26.34 -4.56
CA SER A 234 -15.20 26.39 -3.73
C SER A 234 -15.01 25.11 -2.93
N ASP A 235 -16.08 24.55 -2.37
CA ASP A 235 -16.02 23.26 -1.66
C ASP A 235 -15.64 22.13 -2.61
N LYS A 236 -16.23 22.12 -3.80
CA LYS A 236 -15.90 21.16 -4.87
C LYS A 236 -14.42 21.24 -5.24
N ASP A 237 -13.87 22.43 -5.46
CA ASP A 237 -12.46 22.57 -5.82
C ASP A 237 -11.53 22.20 -4.66
N ALA A 238 -11.83 22.61 -3.43
CA ALA A 238 -11.04 22.22 -2.25
C ALA A 238 -11.02 20.70 -2.04
N LEU A 239 -12.17 20.03 -2.17
CA LEU A 239 -12.29 18.58 -2.07
C LEU A 239 -11.49 17.88 -3.18
N THR A 240 -11.59 18.39 -4.41
CA THR A 240 -10.88 17.84 -5.58
C THR A 240 -9.37 17.98 -5.42
N ASP A 241 -8.90 19.16 -5.02
CA ASP A 241 -7.48 19.47 -4.84
C ASP A 241 -6.87 18.63 -3.72
N TYR A 242 -7.61 18.41 -2.63
CA TYR A 242 -7.20 17.54 -1.53
C TYR A 242 -6.95 16.11 -2.01
N PHE A 243 -7.90 15.50 -2.73
CA PHE A 243 -7.77 14.11 -3.16
C PHE A 243 -6.82 13.93 -4.35
N LEU A 244 -6.64 14.96 -5.20
CA LEU A 244 -5.55 14.98 -6.17
C LEU A 244 -4.19 14.90 -5.49
N ASP A 245 -3.95 15.73 -4.47
CA ASP A 245 -2.67 15.73 -3.75
C ASP A 245 -2.49 14.44 -2.93
N LYS A 246 -3.51 14.04 -2.18
CA LYS A 246 -3.42 12.89 -1.27
C LYS A 246 -3.40 11.54 -1.96
N CYS A 247 -4.31 11.29 -2.90
CA CYS A 247 -4.44 9.97 -3.53
C CYS A 247 -3.55 9.82 -4.75
N LEU A 248 -3.35 10.91 -5.50
CA LEU A 248 -2.64 10.87 -6.78
C LEU A 248 -1.30 11.60 -6.71
N SER A 249 -0.91 12.17 -5.56
CA SER A 249 0.36 12.89 -5.38
C SER A 249 0.46 14.17 -6.23
N ILE A 250 -0.65 14.72 -6.73
CA ILE A 250 -0.71 15.89 -7.61
C ILE A 250 -1.07 17.14 -6.81
N HIS A 251 -0.05 17.90 -6.40
CA HIS A 251 -0.26 19.20 -5.76
C HIS A 251 -0.60 20.29 -6.78
N VAL A 252 -1.84 20.75 -6.80
CA VAL A 252 -2.37 21.67 -7.84
C VAL A 252 -1.63 23.01 -7.95
N GLY A 253 -1.06 23.48 -6.83
CA GLY A 253 -0.28 24.72 -6.78
C GLY A 253 0.98 24.72 -7.67
N PHE A 254 1.56 23.54 -7.94
CA PHE A 254 2.84 23.39 -8.65
C PHE A 254 2.69 22.81 -10.06
N LEU A 255 1.47 22.82 -10.62
CA LEU A 255 1.25 22.36 -11.99
C LEU A 255 1.63 23.46 -12.99
N SER A 256 2.29 23.08 -14.08
CA SER A 256 2.62 23.99 -15.18
C SER A 256 1.35 24.54 -15.84
N PRO A 257 1.39 25.77 -16.42
CA PRO A 257 0.25 26.34 -17.11
C PRO A 257 -0.30 25.44 -18.24
N ALA A 258 0.58 24.73 -18.95
CA ALA A 258 0.20 23.79 -20.00
C ALA A 258 -0.66 22.63 -19.46
N LEU A 259 -0.30 22.09 -18.28
CA LEU A 259 -1.06 21.02 -17.64
C LEU A 259 -2.39 21.53 -17.07
N LYS A 260 -2.40 22.72 -16.46
CA LYS A 260 -3.61 23.34 -15.90
C LYS A 260 -4.71 23.56 -16.96
N ASN A 261 -4.31 23.86 -18.20
CA ASN A 261 -5.22 24.09 -19.32
C ASN A 261 -5.56 22.82 -20.12
N ASN A 262 -5.05 21.65 -19.69
CA ASN A 262 -5.26 20.41 -20.42
C ASN A 262 -6.65 19.82 -20.14
N SER A 263 -7.40 19.49 -21.20
CA SER A 263 -8.74 18.91 -21.08
C SER A 263 -8.77 17.58 -20.31
N ARG A 264 -7.71 16.77 -20.39
CA ARG A 264 -7.57 15.52 -19.63
C ARG A 264 -7.32 15.76 -18.14
N TYR A 265 -6.62 16.85 -17.80
CA TYR A 265 -6.48 17.26 -16.40
C TYR A 265 -7.83 17.71 -15.83
N HIS A 266 -8.61 18.48 -16.60
CA HIS A 266 -9.98 18.82 -16.20
C HIS A 266 -10.88 17.58 -16.07
N TYR A 267 -10.75 16.60 -16.97
CA TYR A 267 -11.47 15.33 -16.84
C TYR A 267 -11.04 14.56 -15.58
N LEU A 268 -9.74 14.51 -15.28
CA LEU A 268 -9.23 13.93 -14.03
C LEU A 268 -9.83 14.62 -12.80
N ARG A 269 -9.92 15.95 -12.79
CA ARG A 269 -10.57 16.71 -11.70
C ARG A 269 -12.02 16.28 -11.51
N ASP A 270 -12.78 16.13 -12.61
CA ASP A 270 -14.17 15.68 -12.55
C ASP A 270 -14.28 14.24 -11.99
N ILE A 271 -13.40 13.33 -12.40
CA ILE A 271 -13.34 11.95 -11.86
C ILE A 271 -13.10 11.97 -10.34
N VAL A 272 -12.10 12.72 -9.90
CA VAL A 272 -11.74 12.82 -8.47
C VAL A 272 -12.89 13.41 -7.66
N PHE A 273 -13.56 14.45 -8.16
CA PHE A 273 -14.72 15.02 -7.49
C PHE A 273 -15.87 14.02 -7.38
N VAL A 274 -16.23 13.33 -8.46
CA VAL A 274 -17.31 12.33 -8.43
C VAL A 274 -16.99 11.19 -7.46
N ALA A 275 -15.76 10.71 -7.44
CA ALA A 275 -15.33 9.69 -6.48
C ALA A 275 -15.50 10.15 -5.02
N ALA A 276 -15.02 11.35 -4.69
CA ALA A 276 -15.14 11.92 -3.36
C ALA A 276 -16.61 12.18 -2.97
N PHE A 277 -17.43 12.69 -3.91
CA PHE A 277 -18.85 12.94 -3.69
C PHE A 277 -19.61 11.64 -3.39
N LEU A 278 -19.37 10.57 -4.15
CA LEU A 278 -19.99 9.27 -3.93
C LEU A 278 -19.56 8.65 -2.60
N GLU A 279 -18.31 8.86 -2.16
CA GLU A 279 -17.86 8.45 -0.84
C GLU A 279 -18.63 9.20 0.27
N ILE A 280 -18.88 10.50 0.10
CA ILE A 280 -19.72 11.27 1.04
C ILE A 280 -21.14 10.68 1.11
N ARG A 281 -21.74 10.35 -0.04
CA ARG A 281 -23.08 9.72 -0.10
C ARG A 281 -23.08 8.35 0.57
N ALA A 282 -22.04 7.54 0.38
CA ALA A 282 -21.87 6.27 1.07
C ALA A 282 -21.78 6.44 2.60
N LEU A 283 -21.10 7.49 3.08
CA LEU A 283 -21.06 7.82 4.51
C LEU A 283 -22.41 8.27 5.09
N GLN A 284 -23.35 8.73 4.26
CA GLN A 284 -24.76 9.00 4.62
C GLN A 284 -25.62 7.72 4.58
N GLY A 285 -25.06 6.58 4.18
CA GLY A 285 -25.77 5.31 4.05
C GLY A 285 -26.42 5.09 2.69
N HIS A 286 -26.09 5.90 1.67
CA HIS A 286 -26.59 5.73 0.32
C HIS A 286 -25.57 5.00 -0.57
N SER A 287 -25.87 3.75 -0.94
CA SER A 287 -25.06 2.99 -1.92
C SER A 287 -25.35 3.38 -3.37
N ARG A 288 -26.44 4.11 -3.62
CA ARG A 288 -26.87 4.57 -4.95
C ARG A 288 -27.07 6.08 -4.95
N THR A 289 -26.58 6.73 -6.00
CA THR A 289 -26.68 8.19 -6.19
C THR A 289 -27.06 8.51 -7.62
N HIS A 290 -28.17 9.21 -7.82
CA HIS A 290 -28.57 9.69 -9.14
C HIS A 290 -27.57 10.76 -9.64
N TYR A 291 -27.15 10.70 -10.92
CA TYR A 291 -26.11 11.60 -11.45
C TYR A 291 -26.46 13.10 -11.29
N ALA A 292 -27.77 13.42 -11.27
CA ALA A 292 -28.28 14.78 -11.08
C ALA A 292 -27.72 15.45 -9.81
N ALA A 293 -27.38 14.66 -8.78
CA ALA A 293 -26.84 15.15 -7.52
C ALA A 293 -25.48 15.86 -7.66
N PHE A 294 -24.70 15.51 -8.69
CA PHE A 294 -23.36 16.10 -8.92
C PHE A 294 -23.14 16.65 -10.33
N SER A 295 -24.05 16.41 -11.27
CA SER A 295 -23.92 16.83 -12.68
C SER A 295 -23.75 18.34 -12.87
N GLY A 296 -24.26 19.16 -11.95
CA GLY A 296 -24.07 20.62 -11.99
C GLY A 296 -22.65 21.10 -11.70
N TYR A 297 -21.77 20.24 -11.18
CA TYR A 297 -20.38 20.59 -10.82
C TYR A 297 -19.33 20.12 -11.82
N ILE A 298 -19.70 19.26 -12.77
CA ILE A 298 -18.77 18.59 -13.68
C ILE A 298 -19.11 18.90 -15.14
N ASN A 299 -18.13 18.70 -16.04
CA ASN A 299 -18.37 18.90 -17.46
C ASN A 299 -19.35 17.83 -18.00
N PRO A 300 -20.39 18.20 -18.77
CA PRO A 300 -21.31 17.23 -19.38
C PRO A 300 -20.62 16.15 -20.24
N ALA A 301 -19.53 16.51 -20.92
CA ALA A 301 -18.73 15.54 -21.68
C ALA A 301 -18.06 14.53 -20.76
N SER A 302 -17.48 14.98 -19.63
CA SER A 302 -16.90 14.09 -18.61
C SER A 302 -17.94 13.09 -18.07
N LEU A 303 -19.14 13.58 -17.77
CA LEU A 303 -20.25 12.74 -17.32
C LEU A 303 -20.63 11.69 -18.39
N SER A 304 -20.76 12.10 -19.64
CA SER A 304 -21.06 11.19 -20.75
C SER A 304 -20.00 10.10 -20.91
N TYR A 305 -18.71 10.45 -20.85
CA TYR A 305 -17.63 9.47 -20.91
C TYR A 305 -17.65 8.50 -19.72
N MET A 306 -17.84 9.00 -18.50
CA MET A 306 -17.95 8.15 -17.31
C MET A 306 -19.13 7.19 -17.41
N ASN A 307 -20.31 7.69 -17.81
CA ASN A 307 -21.50 6.86 -18.00
C ASN A 307 -21.21 5.74 -19.02
N SER A 308 -20.62 6.08 -20.17
CA SER A 308 -20.32 5.09 -21.21
C SER A 308 -19.30 4.05 -20.74
N ALA A 309 -18.27 4.45 -19.99
CA ALA A 309 -17.18 3.54 -19.59
C ALA A 309 -17.52 2.68 -18.37
N LEU A 310 -18.43 3.15 -17.50
CA LEU A 310 -18.80 2.48 -16.25
C LEU A 310 -20.15 1.78 -16.31
N SER A 311 -20.90 1.93 -17.41
CA SER A 311 -22.15 1.20 -17.62
C SER A 311 -21.87 -0.30 -17.71
N SER A 312 -22.60 -1.08 -16.91
CA SER A 312 -22.59 -2.54 -16.95
C SER A 312 -23.99 -3.06 -16.65
N GLU A 313 -24.43 -4.07 -17.39
CA GLU A 313 -25.68 -4.79 -17.07
C GLU A 313 -25.48 -5.74 -15.87
N ASP A 314 -24.26 -6.24 -15.69
CA ASP A 314 -23.87 -7.13 -14.59
C ASP A 314 -23.28 -6.37 -13.40
N LEU A 315 -23.41 -6.93 -12.19
CA LEU A 315 -22.66 -6.47 -11.03
C LEU A 315 -21.15 -6.64 -11.28
N PRO A 316 -20.34 -5.62 -11.00
CA PRO A 316 -18.92 -5.67 -11.33
C PRO A 316 -18.13 -6.61 -10.41
N LYS A 317 -17.26 -7.43 -11.01
CA LYS A 317 -16.28 -8.27 -10.30
C LYS A 317 -15.32 -7.40 -9.48
N VAL A 318 -14.99 -7.81 -8.24
CA VAL A 318 -14.19 -7.02 -7.27
C VAL A 318 -12.88 -6.44 -7.83
N ASP A 319 -12.20 -7.15 -8.74
CA ASP A 319 -10.99 -6.66 -9.43
C ASP A 319 -11.33 -5.74 -10.63
N SER A 320 -12.30 -4.85 -10.48
CA SER A 320 -12.69 -3.88 -11.50
C SER A 320 -12.75 -2.48 -10.91
N ALA A 321 -12.44 -1.46 -11.71
CA ALA A 321 -12.77 -0.08 -11.37
C ALA A 321 -14.27 0.09 -11.09
N GLN A 322 -15.11 -0.74 -11.70
CA GLN A 322 -16.55 -0.75 -11.46
C GLN A 322 -16.91 -1.25 -10.04
N SER A 323 -16.04 -2.00 -9.37
CA SER A 323 -16.20 -2.35 -7.95
C SER A 323 -15.84 -1.21 -7.01
N PHE A 324 -15.34 -0.11 -7.53
CA PHE A 324 -15.42 1.15 -6.82
C PHE A 324 -16.70 1.91 -7.19
N ILE A 325 -16.94 2.12 -8.49
CA ILE A 325 -18.10 2.86 -8.99
C ILE A 325 -18.64 2.24 -10.27
N ALA A 326 -19.91 1.81 -10.27
CA ALA A 326 -20.63 1.34 -11.46
C ALA A 326 -21.77 2.29 -11.84
N VAL A 327 -22.22 2.23 -13.10
CA VAL A 327 -23.38 3.00 -13.59
C VAL A 327 -24.48 2.05 -14.05
N GLN A 328 -25.69 2.26 -13.54
CA GLN A 328 -26.90 1.54 -13.95
C GLN A 328 -28.01 2.55 -14.25
N GLY A 329 -28.35 2.72 -15.52
CA GLY A 329 -29.31 3.75 -15.95
C GLY A 329 -28.81 5.16 -15.59
N SER A 330 -29.55 5.86 -14.73
CA SER A 330 -29.19 7.20 -14.26
C SER A 330 -28.53 7.23 -12.88
N GLU A 331 -28.22 6.06 -12.32
CA GLU A 331 -27.64 5.91 -10.99
C GLU A 331 -26.18 5.48 -11.04
N TYR A 332 -25.40 6.07 -10.15
CA TYR A 332 -24.06 5.63 -9.79
C TYR A 332 -24.15 4.76 -8.53
N ILE A 333 -23.58 3.57 -8.59
CA ILE A 333 -23.54 2.58 -7.51
C ILE A 333 -22.13 2.60 -6.92
N HIS A 334 -22.03 2.88 -5.62
CA HIS A 334 -20.79 2.80 -4.86
C HIS A 334 -20.54 1.35 -4.43
N GLY A 335 -19.35 0.82 -4.75
CA GLY A 335 -18.93 -0.55 -4.45
C GLY A 335 -17.99 -0.63 -3.24
N PRO A 336 -17.44 -1.83 -2.93
CA PRO A 336 -16.78 -2.08 -1.66
C PRO A 336 -15.35 -1.54 -1.56
N LEU A 337 -14.76 -1.09 -2.68
CA LEU A 337 -13.37 -0.62 -2.69
C LEU A 337 -13.22 0.71 -1.95
N LYS A 338 -12.19 0.83 -1.12
CA LYS A 338 -11.86 2.10 -0.44
C LYS A 338 -11.44 3.18 -1.42
N LEU A 339 -11.77 4.43 -1.09
CA LEU A 339 -11.53 5.62 -1.91
C LEU A 339 -10.15 5.67 -2.58
N LYS A 340 -9.04 5.56 -1.84
CA LYS A 340 -7.68 5.67 -2.43
C LYS A 340 -7.40 4.60 -3.50
N TYR A 341 -7.72 3.34 -3.18
CA TYR A 341 -7.50 2.20 -4.07
C TYR A 341 -8.46 2.24 -5.26
N GLY A 342 -9.75 2.45 -4.98
CA GLY A 342 -10.81 2.57 -5.97
C GLY A 342 -10.59 3.72 -6.93
N LEU A 343 -10.19 4.91 -6.44
CA LEU A 343 -9.88 6.07 -7.25
C LEU A 343 -8.74 5.82 -8.22
N LYS A 344 -7.64 5.18 -7.78
CA LYS A 344 -6.53 4.85 -8.69
C LYS A 344 -6.94 3.85 -9.77
N LYS A 345 -7.72 2.81 -9.43
CA LYS A 345 -8.30 1.90 -10.44
C LYS A 345 -9.22 2.63 -11.42
N LEU A 346 -10.08 3.50 -10.91
CA LEU A 346 -11.01 4.31 -11.69
C LEU A 346 -10.29 5.22 -12.67
N VAL A 347 -9.27 5.94 -12.19
CA VAL A 347 -8.41 6.80 -13.03
C VAL A 347 -7.70 5.96 -14.09
N GLY A 348 -7.19 4.78 -13.72
CA GLY A 348 -6.60 3.82 -14.67
C GLY A 348 -7.54 3.44 -15.81
N LEU A 349 -8.78 3.06 -15.48
CA LEU A 349 -9.78 2.68 -16.49
C LEU A 349 -10.17 3.87 -17.39
N LEU A 350 -10.51 5.01 -16.77
CA LEU A 350 -11.11 6.15 -17.46
C LEU A 350 -10.08 6.97 -18.26
N LEU A 351 -8.83 7.05 -17.80
CA LEU A 351 -7.78 7.79 -18.50
C LEU A 351 -6.86 6.89 -19.33
N GLY A 352 -6.70 5.62 -18.98
CA GLY A 352 -5.81 4.69 -19.68
C GLY A 352 -6.26 4.35 -21.10
N ASN A 353 -7.56 4.45 -21.38
CA ASN A 353 -8.14 4.14 -22.69
C ASN A 353 -8.21 5.34 -23.66
N ILE A 354 -7.84 6.56 -23.22
CA ILE A 354 -7.93 7.76 -24.05
C ILE A 354 -6.61 7.94 -24.81
N LYS A 355 -6.56 7.50 -26.07
CA LYS A 355 -5.47 7.85 -27.00
C LYS A 355 -5.65 9.30 -27.49
N ASP A 356 -4.59 10.10 -27.49
CA ASP A 356 -4.65 11.45 -28.08
C ASP A 356 -4.39 11.32 -29.59
N PRO A 357 -5.32 11.73 -30.47
CA PRO A 357 -5.13 11.64 -31.92
C PRO A 357 -3.99 12.52 -32.45
N LYS A 358 -3.60 13.58 -31.71
CA LYS A 358 -2.56 14.54 -32.09
C LYS A 358 -1.21 14.27 -31.40
N ASN A 359 -1.20 13.43 -30.37
CA ASN A 359 0.01 13.06 -29.65
C ASN A 359 -0.11 11.59 -29.21
N PRO A 360 0.67 10.64 -29.76
CA PRO A 360 0.56 9.21 -29.40
C PRO A 360 0.89 8.91 -27.92
N HIS A 361 1.32 9.94 -27.18
CA HIS A 361 1.60 9.97 -25.76
C HIS A 361 0.28 10.01 -24.94
N ASP A 362 0.01 8.94 -24.18
CA ASP A 362 -1.16 8.83 -23.30
C ASP A 362 -1.08 9.83 -22.13
N VAL A 363 -2.15 9.91 -21.34
CA VAL A 363 -2.21 10.70 -20.11
C VAL A 363 -1.02 10.42 -19.16
N LYS A 364 -0.55 9.16 -19.11
CA LYS A 364 0.57 8.71 -18.28
C LYS A 364 1.89 9.36 -18.69
N SER A 365 2.11 9.62 -19.98
CA SER A 365 3.29 10.34 -20.48
C SER A 365 3.20 11.87 -20.34
N LEU A 366 1.97 12.43 -20.39
CA LEU A 366 1.73 13.86 -20.17
C LEU A 366 1.88 14.24 -18.69
N PHE A 367 1.47 13.36 -17.77
CA PHE A 367 1.83 13.48 -16.36
C PHE A 367 3.29 13.09 -16.15
N GLY A 368 3.80 11.96 -16.62
CA GLY A 368 5.19 11.52 -16.39
C GLY A 368 6.25 12.62 -16.55
N ASN A 369 6.42 13.19 -17.75
CA ASN A 369 7.50 14.18 -17.97
C ASN A 369 7.27 15.52 -17.24
N ASN A 370 6.03 16.03 -17.21
CA ASN A 370 5.74 17.34 -16.58
C ASN A 370 5.61 17.24 -15.05
N PHE A 371 5.20 16.08 -14.54
CA PHE A 371 5.09 15.75 -13.12
C PHE A 371 6.48 15.46 -12.54
N GLU A 372 7.30 14.64 -13.22
CA GLU A 372 8.59 14.20 -12.69
C GLU A 372 9.67 15.29 -12.76
N GLN A 373 9.55 16.31 -13.62
CA GLN A 373 10.59 17.35 -13.76
C GLN A 373 10.16 18.72 -13.25
N GLU A 374 9.04 19.29 -13.72
CA GLU A 374 8.69 20.67 -13.34
C GLU A 374 7.98 20.73 -11.98
N HIS A 375 6.96 19.88 -11.78
CA HIS A 375 6.13 19.90 -10.57
C HIS A 375 6.92 19.63 -9.29
N MET A 376 7.75 18.58 -9.27
CA MET A 376 8.54 18.23 -8.08
C MET A 376 9.63 19.27 -7.81
N ILE A 377 10.33 19.75 -8.85
CA ILE A 377 11.40 20.75 -8.69
C ILE A 377 10.81 22.04 -8.12
N ASP A 378 9.70 22.53 -8.67
CA ASP A 378 9.06 23.76 -8.19
C ASP A 378 8.53 23.60 -6.76
N TYR A 379 7.99 22.43 -6.41
CA TYR A 379 7.62 22.13 -5.03
C TYR A 379 8.83 22.25 -4.09
N ILE A 380 9.91 21.54 -4.38
CA ILE A 380 11.08 21.48 -3.48
C ILE A 380 11.72 22.87 -3.36
N ARG A 381 11.83 23.63 -4.45
CA ARG A 381 12.31 25.02 -4.43
C ARG A 381 11.46 25.96 -3.58
N SER A 382 10.16 25.68 -3.44
CA SER A 382 9.26 26.48 -2.60
C SER A 382 9.40 26.22 -1.10
N ILE A 383 10.10 25.14 -0.71
CA ILE A 383 10.33 24.83 0.70
C ILE A 383 11.36 25.82 1.24
N ASN A 384 10.87 26.87 1.90
CA ASN A 384 11.67 27.91 2.53
C ASN A 384 12.62 27.31 3.58
N GLY A 385 13.93 27.37 3.36
CA GLY A 385 14.87 26.97 4.39
C GLY A 385 16.37 27.02 4.12
N ASN A 386 16.87 27.45 2.94
CA ASN A 386 18.30 27.49 2.55
C ASN A 386 19.09 26.16 2.67
N ARG A 387 18.56 25.13 3.34
CA ARG A 387 19.19 23.82 3.54
C ARG A 387 19.25 23.03 2.26
N TYR A 388 18.16 22.97 1.50
CA TYR A 388 18.08 22.16 0.29
C TYR A 388 18.23 23.04 -0.95
N ILE A 389 19.30 22.78 -1.71
CA ILE A 389 19.57 23.40 -3.01
C ILE A 389 19.22 22.38 -4.10
N VAL A 390 18.35 22.77 -5.04
CA VAL A 390 17.87 21.88 -6.10
C VAL A 390 18.63 22.14 -7.39
N HIS A 391 19.32 21.11 -7.87
CA HIS A 391 20.05 21.10 -9.13
C HIS A 391 19.30 20.26 -10.18
N PRO A 392 19.40 20.61 -11.48
CA PRO A 392 18.75 19.87 -12.54
C PRO A 392 19.31 18.44 -12.66
N GLY A 393 18.46 17.53 -13.12
CA GLY A 393 18.83 16.16 -13.45
C GLY A 393 19.79 16.03 -14.63
N PHE A 394 20.34 14.84 -14.80
CA PHE A 394 21.23 14.51 -15.91
C PHE A 394 21.24 13.02 -16.21
N LYS A 395 21.46 12.66 -17.48
CA LYS A 395 21.46 11.27 -17.95
C LYS A 395 22.62 10.94 -18.86
N ALA A 396 22.93 9.66 -19.04
CA ALA A 396 24.02 9.24 -19.92
C ALA A 396 23.84 9.77 -21.35
N GLY A 397 24.89 10.38 -21.90
CA GLY A 397 24.91 10.76 -23.31
C GLY A 397 25.12 9.55 -24.22
N THR A 398 24.79 9.68 -25.50
CA THR A 398 24.88 8.58 -26.49
C THR A 398 26.28 7.94 -26.56
N ASN A 399 27.32 8.78 -26.46
CA ASN A 399 28.73 8.37 -26.52
C ASN A 399 29.41 8.31 -25.13
N ALA A 400 28.63 8.29 -24.05
CA ALA A 400 29.19 8.24 -22.71
C ALA A 400 29.87 6.88 -22.44
N LYS A 401 31.03 6.93 -21.77
CA LYS A 401 31.75 5.74 -21.29
C LYS A 401 30.88 4.89 -20.35
N ILE A 402 30.28 5.55 -19.37
CA ILE A 402 29.29 4.95 -18.47
C ILE A 402 27.90 5.27 -19.02
N LYS A 403 27.08 4.22 -19.20
CA LYS A 403 25.73 4.31 -19.79
C LYS A 403 24.65 4.03 -18.74
N LYS A 404 23.38 4.11 -19.14
CA LYS A 404 22.19 3.67 -18.41
C LYS A 404 21.82 4.45 -17.14
N TYR A 405 22.67 5.32 -16.61
CA TYR A 405 22.25 6.23 -15.56
C TYR A 405 21.31 7.31 -16.10
N ASP A 406 20.33 7.65 -15.27
CA ASP A 406 19.31 8.68 -15.49
C ASP A 406 18.97 9.23 -14.11
N ILE A 407 18.98 10.54 -13.97
CA ILE A 407 18.76 11.27 -12.72
C ILE A 407 17.82 12.40 -13.07
N ASP A 408 16.67 12.47 -12.38
CA ASP A 408 15.65 13.49 -12.65
C ASP A 408 16.00 14.80 -11.94
N LEU A 409 16.59 14.73 -10.75
CA LEU A 409 17.06 15.90 -10.00
C LEU A 409 18.14 15.52 -8.98
N VAL A 410 18.89 16.52 -8.55
CA VAL A 410 19.86 16.39 -7.44
C VAL A 410 19.49 17.40 -6.35
N ILE A 411 19.43 16.93 -5.10
CA ILE A 411 19.28 17.80 -3.94
C ILE A 411 20.60 17.86 -3.20
N GLU A 412 21.12 19.06 -3.00
CA GLU A 412 22.23 19.32 -2.08
C GLU A 412 21.67 19.78 -0.74
N ASP A 413 21.97 19.04 0.32
CA ASP A 413 21.78 19.44 1.71
C ASP A 413 23.03 20.21 2.16
N SER A 414 22.94 21.54 2.05
CA SER A 414 24.02 22.48 2.31
C SER A 414 24.48 22.46 3.77
N GLN A 415 23.60 22.09 4.70
CA GLN A 415 23.91 21.96 6.12
C GLN A 415 24.84 20.77 6.38
N HIS A 416 24.68 19.68 5.63
CA HIS A 416 25.43 18.43 5.84
C HIS A 416 26.46 18.13 4.74
N ASN A 417 26.63 19.04 3.76
CA ASN A 417 27.44 18.79 2.56
C ASN A 417 27.10 17.43 1.91
N THR A 418 25.82 17.14 1.76
CA THR A 418 25.30 15.84 1.31
C THR A 418 24.51 16.00 0.02
N PHE A 419 24.73 15.11 -0.95
CA PHE A 419 24.08 15.13 -2.26
C PHE A 419 23.16 13.94 -2.42
N TYR A 420 21.89 14.18 -2.73
CA TYR A 420 20.91 13.15 -3.03
C TYR A 420 20.62 13.14 -4.54
N PHE A 421 21.03 12.07 -5.20
CA PHE A 421 20.75 11.79 -6.60
C PHE A 421 19.41 11.06 -6.70
N ILE A 422 18.42 11.68 -7.34
CA ILE A 422 17.04 11.22 -7.29
C ILE A 422 16.55 10.77 -8.66
N GLN A 423 15.94 9.58 -8.70
CA GLN A 423 15.14 9.11 -9.83
C GLN A 423 13.70 8.94 -9.34
N ALA A 424 12.76 9.61 -10.01
CA ALA A 424 11.34 9.42 -9.78
C ALA A 424 10.79 8.29 -10.64
N LYS A 425 9.81 7.58 -10.07
CA LYS A 425 8.96 6.59 -10.74
C LYS A 425 7.53 6.79 -10.28
N TYR A 426 6.80 7.64 -10.98
CA TYR A 426 5.41 7.94 -10.67
C TYR A 426 4.44 6.94 -11.32
N ARG A 427 3.38 6.53 -10.59
CA ARG A 427 2.29 5.71 -11.12
C ARG A 427 0.92 6.32 -10.85
N LEU A 428 0.25 6.74 -11.92
CA LEU A 428 -1.10 7.32 -11.80
C LEU A 428 -2.18 6.29 -11.41
N SER A 429 -2.13 5.08 -11.97
CA SER A 429 -3.25 4.11 -11.96
C SER A 429 -3.03 2.83 -11.16
N ASP A 430 -1.91 2.69 -10.45
CA ASP A 430 -1.56 1.46 -9.71
C ASP A 430 -1.37 1.78 -8.21
N GLN A 431 -2.04 1.01 -7.35
CA GLN A 431 -1.82 1.02 -5.89
C GLN A 431 -1.78 -0.43 -5.40
N PRO A 432 -0.59 -1.05 -5.30
CA PRO A 432 -0.50 -2.41 -4.77
C PRO A 432 -0.98 -2.44 -3.33
N THR A 433 -2.02 -3.24 -3.07
CA THR A 433 -2.62 -3.45 -1.76
C THR A 433 -2.29 -4.84 -1.25
N PHE A 434 -2.33 -5.86 -2.11
CA PHE A 434 -1.97 -7.22 -1.71
C PHE A 434 -0.46 -7.43 -1.72
N LEU A 435 0.05 -8.27 -0.81
CA LEU A 435 1.46 -8.62 -0.73
C LEU A 435 2.01 -9.11 -2.08
N SER A 436 1.21 -9.89 -2.82
CA SER A 436 1.58 -10.30 -4.18
C SER A 436 1.76 -9.13 -5.14
N GLU A 437 0.86 -8.15 -5.11
CA GLU A 437 0.95 -6.96 -5.97
C GLU A 437 2.17 -6.12 -5.60
N GLN A 438 2.50 -6.02 -4.30
CA GLN A 438 3.68 -5.33 -3.81
C GLN A 438 4.98 -5.98 -4.35
N TYR A 439 5.08 -7.31 -4.30
CA TYR A 439 6.20 -8.06 -4.89
C TYR A 439 6.25 -7.96 -6.41
N GLU A 440 5.09 -7.94 -7.08
CA GLU A 440 5.00 -7.80 -8.53
C GLU A 440 5.52 -6.43 -8.98
N VAL A 441 5.10 -5.36 -8.31
CA VAL A 441 5.54 -3.99 -8.63
C VAL A 441 7.06 -3.85 -8.55
N MET A 442 7.69 -4.45 -7.54
CA MET A 442 9.16 -4.43 -7.38
C MET A 442 9.90 -5.16 -8.51
N GLN A 443 9.22 -6.09 -9.20
CA GLN A 443 9.76 -6.85 -10.34
C GLN A 443 9.37 -6.26 -11.70
N LYS A 444 8.47 -5.28 -11.77
CA LYS A 444 8.11 -4.64 -13.04
C LYS A 444 9.31 -3.88 -13.60
N ASP A 445 9.64 -4.17 -14.86
CA ASP A 445 10.80 -3.62 -15.57
C ASP A 445 10.96 -2.11 -15.41
N ASP A 446 9.87 -1.33 -15.54
CA ASP A 446 9.90 0.13 -15.48
C ASP A 446 10.28 0.65 -14.09
N PHE A 447 9.80 0.01 -13.02
CA PHE A 447 10.14 0.35 -11.65
C PHE A 447 11.54 -0.17 -11.28
N HIS A 448 11.83 -1.43 -11.62
CA HIS A 448 13.11 -2.08 -11.38
C HIS A 448 14.27 -1.34 -12.05
N LYS A 449 14.09 -0.87 -13.30
CA LYS A 449 15.09 -0.05 -14.02
C LYS A 449 15.49 1.20 -13.23
N GLY A 450 14.58 1.82 -12.48
CA GLY A 450 14.84 3.02 -11.70
C GLY A 450 15.97 2.85 -10.68
N TYR A 451 15.82 1.89 -9.77
CA TYR A 451 16.80 1.68 -8.73
C TYR A 451 17.92 0.71 -9.15
N ALA A 452 17.58 -0.42 -9.77
CA ALA A 452 18.55 -1.49 -10.02
C ALA A 452 19.46 -1.23 -11.24
N LEU A 453 19.13 -0.26 -12.10
CA LEU A 453 19.95 0.10 -13.25
C LEU A 453 20.34 1.58 -13.25
N GLN A 454 19.38 2.52 -13.20
CA GLN A 454 19.67 3.95 -13.38
C GLN A 454 20.50 4.50 -12.21
N LEU A 455 19.96 4.45 -10.99
CA LEU A 455 20.63 4.94 -9.79
C LEU A 455 21.88 4.11 -9.45
N LEU A 456 21.76 2.78 -9.49
CA LEU A 456 22.88 1.88 -9.16
C LEU A 456 24.06 2.06 -10.13
N SER A 457 23.81 2.31 -11.42
CA SER A 457 24.88 2.55 -12.39
C SER A 457 25.64 3.84 -12.10
N LEU A 458 24.98 4.92 -11.67
CA LEU A 458 25.69 6.14 -11.27
C LEU A 458 26.49 5.90 -9.99
N LYS A 459 25.85 5.29 -8.98
CA LYS A 459 26.47 4.97 -7.69
C LYS A 459 27.78 4.20 -7.85
N ASN A 460 27.77 3.12 -8.64
CA ASN A 460 28.94 2.26 -8.81
C ASN A 460 30.06 2.89 -9.65
N ASN A 461 29.84 4.05 -10.27
CA ASN A 461 30.79 4.69 -11.17
C ASN A 461 31.05 6.16 -10.80
N LEU A 462 30.72 6.58 -9.58
CA LEU A 462 30.79 7.99 -9.21
C LEU A 462 32.23 8.54 -9.18
N ALA A 463 33.23 7.69 -8.91
CA ALA A 463 34.65 8.04 -9.02
C ALA A 463 35.22 8.00 -10.46
N ASP A 464 34.50 7.48 -11.45
CA ASP A 464 35.01 7.44 -12.82
C ASP A 464 35.21 8.86 -13.38
N LYS A 465 36.36 9.11 -14.00
CA LYS A 465 36.72 10.43 -14.54
C LYS A 465 35.63 11.03 -15.43
N SER A 466 34.96 10.24 -16.27
CA SER A 466 33.90 10.75 -17.14
C SER A 466 32.65 11.22 -16.37
N ILE A 467 32.36 10.62 -15.21
CA ILE A 467 31.31 11.07 -14.30
C ILE A 467 31.77 12.30 -13.53
N ARG A 468 33.02 12.32 -13.03
CA ARG A 468 33.60 13.48 -12.34
C ARG A 468 33.57 14.74 -13.21
N ASP A 469 34.02 14.64 -14.46
CA ASP A 469 34.05 15.75 -15.42
C ASP A 469 32.63 16.27 -15.69
N LYS A 470 31.65 15.36 -15.76
CA LYS A 470 30.24 15.72 -15.93
C LYS A 470 29.67 16.44 -14.70
N LEU A 471 29.90 15.93 -13.50
CA LEU A 471 29.46 16.57 -12.26
C LEU A 471 30.09 17.96 -12.12
N ASN A 472 31.37 18.10 -12.43
CA ASN A 472 32.06 19.40 -12.45
C ASN A 472 31.38 20.39 -13.42
N GLY A 473 31.05 19.94 -14.63
CA GLY A 473 30.35 20.77 -15.63
C GLY A 473 28.93 21.18 -15.22
N LEU A 474 28.31 20.46 -14.27
CA LEU A 474 27.01 20.79 -13.69
C LEU A 474 27.11 21.60 -12.39
N GLY A 475 28.31 21.98 -11.96
CA GLY A 475 28.52 22.67 -10.68
C GLY A 475 28.47 21.75 -9.44
N LEU A 476 28.45 20.43 -9.63
CA LEU A 476 28.36 19.40 -8.58
C LEU A 476 29.73 18.81 -8.23
N SER A 477 30.80 19.62 -8.29
CA SER A 477 32.18 19.15 -8.08
C SER A 477 32.43 18.60 -6.66
N ALA A 478 31.68 19.11 -5.67
CA ALA A 478 31.74 18.69 -4.27
C ALA A 478 31.05 17.34 -3.98
N ALA A 479 30.20 16.85 -4.89
CA ALA A 479 29.58 15.52 -4.75
C ALA A 479 30.66 14.45 -4.91
N ALA A 480 30.85 13.57 -3.94
CA ALA A 480 31.81 12.47 -3.92
C ALA A 480 31.17 11.20 -3.35
N GLU A 481 31.81 10.04 -3.48
CA GLU A 481 31.22 8.75 -3.07
C GLU A 481 30.75 8.73 -1.61
N LYS A 482 31.49 9.38 -0.72
CA LYS A 482 31.21 9.40 0.72
C LYS A 482 30.03 10.28 1.14
N ASN A 483 29.64 11.26 0.32
CA ASN A 483 28.58 12.23 0.62
C ASN A 483 27.48 12.24 -0.46
N SER A 484 27.44 11.20 -1.29
CA SER A 484 26.45 11.04 -2.35
C SER A 484 25.57 9.84 -2.07
N HIS A 485 24.28 10.08 -1.98
CA HIS A 485 23.27 9.07 -1.69
C HIS A 485 22.21 9.07 -2.80
N PHE A 486 21.51 7.96 -2.92
CA PHE A 486 20.65 7.68 -4.07
C PHE A 486 19.24 7.41 -3.58
N ILE A 487 18.26 8.12 -4.14
CA ILE A 487 16.87 8.03 -3.71
C ILE A 487 16.01 7.64 -4.90
N LEU A 488 15.21 6.58 -4.74
CA LEU A 488 14.09 6.30 -5.60
C LEU A 488 12.85 6.99 -5.00
N LEU A 489 12.31 7.96 -5.73
CA LEU A 489 11.10 8.67 -5.35
C LEU A 489 9.90 8.05 -6.07
N HIS A 490 8.83 7.75 -5.35
CA HIS A 490 7.65 7.06 -5.90
C HIS A 490 6.36 7.53 -5.21
N ASN A 491 5.21 6.94 -5.53
CA ASN A 491 3.91 7.25 -4.90
C ASN A 491 3.23 6.00 -4.29
N MET A 492 4.02 5.18 -3.59
CA MET A 492 3.62 3.88 -3.03
C MET A 492 3.99 3.78 -1.54
N PRO A 493 3.05 4.04 -0.61
CA PRO A 493 3.37 4.17 0.82
C PRO A 493 4.08 2.97 1.46
N PHE A 494 3.80 1.74 1.01
CA PHE A 494 4.37 0.51 1.60
C PHE A 494 5.90 0.38 1.42
N LEU A 495 6.50 1.15 0.50
CA LEU A 495 7.95 1.17 0.27
C LEU A 495 8.68 2.28 1.04
N ASN A 496 7.97 3.06 1.87
CA ASN A 496 8.61 4.08 2.69
C ASN A 496 9.69 3.47 3.59
N PHE A 497 10.85 4.13 3.64
CA PHE A 497 12.03 3.72 4.41
C PHE A 497 12.68 2.41 3.93
N HIS A 498 12.25 1.87 2.79
CA HIS A 498 12.88 0.70 2.20
C HIS A 498 14.26 1.05 1.61
N GLN A 499 15.19 0.08 1.59
CA GLN A 499 16.54 0.29 1.08
C GLN A 499 17.03 -0.93 0.31
N VAL A 500 17.46 -0.76 -0.95
CA VAL A 500 18.07 -1.85 -1.72
C VAL A 500 19.37 -1.36 -2.34
N HIS A 501 20.46 -2.12 -2.14
CA HIS A 501 21.81 -1.75 -2.63
C HIS A 501 22.23 -0.32 -2.23
N GLY A 502 21.78 0.16 -1.07
CA GLY A 502 22.00 1.53 -0.57
C GLY A 502 21.38 2.60 -1.46
N ILE A 503 20.24 2.29 -2.06
CA ILE A 503 19.27 3.23 -2.65
C ILE A 503 18.08 3.26 -1.71
N TYR A 504 17.67 4.46 -1.30
CA TYR A 504 16.60 4.69 -0.33
C TYR A 504 15.28 5.00 -1.04
N PHE A 505 14.18 4.52 -0.49
CA PHE A 505 12.85 4.63 -1.09
C PHE A 505 11.99 5.56 -0.25
N TYR A 506 11.45 6.58 -0.91
CA TYR A 506 10.50 7.51 -0.29
C TYR A 506 9.31 7.73 -1.20
N GLU A 507 8.12 7.58 -0.63
CA GLU A 507 6.88 8.03 -1.22
C GLU A 507 6.84 9.57 -1.19
N TRP A 508 6.31 10.19 -2.24
CA TRP A 508 6.32 11.63 -2.45
C TRP A 508 5.70 12.43 -1.31
N ASN A 509 4.53 12.05 -0.79
CA ASN A 509 3.89 12.74 0.33
C ASN A 509 4.74 12.68 1.59
N LEU A 510 5.34 11.53 1.90
CA LEU A 510 6.34 11.42 2.97
C LEU A 510 7.56 12.29 2.69
N PHE A 511 8.15 12.20 1.50
CA PHE A 511 9.36 12.94 1.13
C PHE A 511 9.19 14.45 1.31
N ARG A 512 8.06 15.00 0.87
CA ARG A 512 7.69 16.41 1.08
C ARG A 512 7.64 16.80 2.56
N ASN A 513 7.18 15.90 3.42
CA ASN A 513 7.14 16.11 4.86
C ASN A 513 8.54 16.02 5.49
N LEU A 514 9.39 15.10 5.02
CA LEU A 514 10.79 14.97 5.48
C LEU A 514 11.58 16.25 5.16
N LEU A 515 11.40 16.81 3.95
CA LEU A 515 12.00 18.10 3.57
C LEU A 515 11.53 19.28 4.44
N LYS A 516 10.39 19.13 5.12
CA LYS A 516 9.83 20.08 6.09
C LYS A 516 10.05 19.62 7.53
N ASN A 517 11.23 19.09 7.83
CA ASN A 517 11.63 18.61 9.17
C ASN A 517 10.66 17.56 9.76
N GLY A 518 10.23 16.61 8.93
CA GLY A 518 9.31 15.53 9.34
C GLY A 518 7.93 16.04 9.75
N LYS A 519 7.39 17.03 9.03
CA LYS A 519 6.08 17.58 9.33
C LYS A 519 5.01 16.50 9.33
N ILE A 520 4.28 16.37 10.43
CA ILE A 520 3.08 15.55 10.55
C ILE A 520 1.90 16.39 11.00
N HIS A 521 0.70 15.93 10.63
CA HIS A 521 -0.56 16.54 11.03
C HIS A 521 -1.25 15.56 11.97
N VAL A 522 -1.46 15.99 13.22
CA VAL A 522 -2.07 15.20 14.29
C VAL A 522 -3.46 15.74 14.55
N ASN A 523 -4.47 14.87 14.49
CA ASN A 523 -5.84 15.24 14.87
C ASN A 523 -5.99 15.14 16.39
N GLN A 524 -6.28 16.26 17.04
CA GLN A 524 -6.62 16.36 18.46
C GLN A 524 -7.98 17.03 18.59
N ASN A 525 -9.00 16.28 19.02
CA ASN A 525 -10.37 16.80 19.22
C ASN A 525 -10.95 17.52 17.99
N LEU A 526 -10.81 16.93 16.80
CA LEU A 526 -11.26 17.51 15.53
C LEU A 526 -10.48 18.77 15.09
N GLN A 527 -9.39 19.11 15.79
CA GLN A 527 -8.44 20.13 15.36
C GLN A 527 -7.16 19.47 14.85
N ILE A 528 -6.65 19.96 13.72
CA ILE A 528 -5.39 19.48 13.15
C ILE A 528 -4.25 20.33 13.70
N LYS A 529 -3.35 19.70 14.46
CA LYS A 529 -2.10 20.30 14.95
C LYS A 529 -0.93 19.82 14.12
N GLU A 530 0.06 20.68 13.91
CA GLU A 530 1.32 20.31 13.28
C GLU A 530 2.36 19.89 14.33
N GLU A 531 3.07 18.80 14.05
CA GLU A 531 4.29 18.42 14.77
C GLU A 531 5.42 18.24 13.76
N TYR A 532 6.66 18.50 14.19
CA TYR A 532 7.86 18.37 13.38
C TYR A 532 8.74 17.32 14.05
N THR A 533 8.85 16.15 13.44
CA THR A 533 9.52 15.00 14.08
C THR A 533 11.03 15.04 13.92
N LEU A 534 11.53 15.71 12.88
CA LEU A 534 12.97 15.76 12.60
C LEU A 534 13.60 17.05 13.11
N THR A 535 14.83 16.92 13.57
CA THR A 535 15.68 18.02 14.01
C THR A 535 16.83 18.22 13.02
N ASP A 536 17.58 17.16 12.76
CA ASP A 536 18.80 17.18 11.94
C ASP A 536 18.97 15.90 11.10
N GLU A 537 18.06 14.94 11.22
CA GLU A 537 18.13 13.65 10.52
C GLU A 537 18.27 13.84 9.00
N GLN A 538 19.13 13.02 8.39
CA GLN A 538 19.42 13.08 6.96
C GLN A 538 18.59 12.06 6.18
N LEU A 539 18.25 12.38 4.92
CA LEU A 539 17.46 11.51 4.03
C LEU A 539 18.21 10.21 3.63
N CYS A 540 19.49 10.07 3.99
CA CYS A 540 20.25 8.83 3.84
C CYS A 540 20.30 7.95 5.10
N GLU A 541 19.62 8.37 6.17
CA GLU A 541 19.61 7.68 7.47
C GLU A 541 18.16 7.28 7.84
N PRO A 542 17.52 6.37 7.08
CA PRO A 542 16.12 6.00 7.31
C PRO A 542 15.88 5.47 8.73
N ASP A 543 16.85 4.80 9.35
CA ASP A 543 16.74 4.32 10.74
C ASP A 543 16.63 5.48 11.74
N ARG A 544 17.45 6.53 11.60
CA ARG A 544 17.39 7.71 12.46
C ARG A 544 16.09 8.49 12.25
N ILE A 545 15.65 8.62 10.98
CA ILE A 545 14.35 9.20 10.67
C ILE A 545 13.25 8.41 11.38
N VAL A 546 13.24 7.08 11.24
CA VAL A 546 12.26 6.21 11.90
C VAL A 546 12.33 6.38 13.41
N ASP A 547 13.51 6.41 14.03
CA ASP A 547 13.66 6.65 15.47
C ASP A 547 13.02 7.97 15.92
N ALA A 548 13.18 9.04 15.13
CA ALA A 548 12.58 10.34 15.42
C ALA A 548 11.04 10.30 15.44
N TYR A 549 10.40 9.48 14.60
CA TYR A 549 8.94 9.25 14.64
C TYR A 549 8.45 8.50 15.88
N PHE A 550 9.35 8.02 16.73
CA PHE A 550 9.08 7.37 18.01
C PHE A 550 9.61 8.18 19.21
N GLY A 551 10.03 9.43 19.00
CA GLY A 551 10.56 10.29 20.04
C GLY A 551 9.52 10.71 21.10
N GLU A 552 9.88 11.68 21.93
CA GLU A 552 9.10 12.10 23.10
C GLU A 552 7.81 12.88 22.78
N SER A 553 7.50 13.13 21.50
CA SER A 553 6.25 13.79 21.10
C SER A 553 5.02 12.95 21.47
N ALA A 554 3.83 13.56 21.44
CA ALA A 554 2.58 12.83 21.67
C ALA A 554 2.38 11.73 20.62
N SER A 555 2.62 12.04 19.34
CA SER A 555 2.59 11.08 18.24
C SER A 555 3.67 9.98 18.40
N GLY A 556 4.88 10.34 18.83
CA GLY A 556 5.98 9.40 19.02
C GLY A 556 5.71 8.39 20.14
N ARG A 557 5.18 8.84 21.29
CA ARG A 557 4.75 7.95 22.38
C ARG A 557 3.62 7.02 21.95
N GLN A 558 2.64 7.51 21.21
CA GLN A 558 1.57 6.67 20.67
C GLN A 558 2.11 5.63 19.68
N ASN A 559 3.07 6.01 18.82
CA ASN A 559 3.72 5.09 17.89
C ASN A 559 4.49 3.99 18.64
N ALA A 560 5.22 4.35 19.70
CA ALA A 560 5.93 3.38 20.53
C ALA A 560 4.97 2.35 21.16
N ILE A 561 3.85 2.81 21.72
CA ILE A 561 2.81 1.93 22.29
C ILE A 561 2.22 1.01 21.20
N ASN A 562 1.81 1.56 20.07
CA ASN A 562 1.17 0.80 18.99
C ASN A 562 2.13 -0.21 18.35
N TYR A 563 3.41 0.14 18.19
CA TYR A 563 4.41 -0.79 17.69
C TYR A 563 4.73 -1.90 18.69
N LEU A 564 4.74 -1.58 19.99
CA LEU A 564 4.91 -2.59 21.03
C LEU A 564 3.73 -3.57 21.06
N LEU A 565 2.50 -3.08 20.86
CA LEU A 565 1.31 -3.92 20.62
C LEU A 565 1.54 -4.81 19.40
N TYR A 566 1.94 -4.24 18.26
CA TYR A 566 2.23 -4.97 17.03
C TYR A 566 3.21 -6.13 17.22
N LEU A 567 4.38 -5.86 17.80
CA LEU A 567 5.41 -6.88 18.05
C LEU A 567 4.97 -8.02 18.98
N ASN A 568 3.99 -7.77 19.84
CA ASN A 568 3.50 -8.73 20.82
C ASN A 568 2.13 -9.29 20.47
N THR A 569 1.66 -9.05 19.24
CA THR A 569 0.39 -9.56 18.75
C THR A 569 0.60 -10.83 17.96
N GLN A 570 -0.10 -11.87 18.37
CA GLN A 570 -0.13 -13.15 17.70
C GLN A 570 -1.56 -13.47 17.28
N VAL A 571 -1.69 -14.34 16.30
CA VAL A 571 -2.97 -14.91 15.92
C VAL A 571 -2.97 -16.41 16.10
N THR A 572 -4.05 -16.92 16.67
CA THR A 572 -4.28 -18.35 16.87
C THR A 572 -5.46 -18.81 16.02
N TYR A 573 -5.26 -19.89 15.27
CA TYR A 573 -6.31 -20.54 14.48
C TYR A 573 -5.98 -22.02 14.24
N ARG A 574 -6.96 -22.78 13.77
CA ARG A 574 -6.79 -24.19 13.39
C ARG A 574 -7.09 -24.40 11.92
N LEU A 575 -6.24 -25.13 11.21
CA LEU A 575 -6.50 -25.56 9.83
C LEU A 575 -6.22 -27.06 9.69
N GLY A 576 -7.25 -27.84 9.43
CA GLY A 576 -7.17 -29.31 9.56
C GLY A 576 -6.66 -29.72 10.94
N HIS A 577 -5.54 -30.43 10.99
CA HIS A 577 -4.90 -30.87 12.24
C HIS A 577 -3.89 -29.88 12.81
N LEU A 578 -3.61 -28.78 12.11
CA LEU A 578 -2.62 -27.79 12.52
C LEU A 578 -3.27 -26.79 13.46
N LYS A 579 -2.76 -26.70 14.69
CA LYS A 579 -3.01 -25.59 15.61
C LYS A 579 -1.87 -24.59 15.44
N ILE A 580 -2.16 -23.43 14.87
CA ILE A 580 -1.16 -22.45 14.47
C ILE A 580 -1.28 -21.24 15.37
N ARG A 581 -0.14 -20.80 15.90
CA ARG A 581 0.03 -19.49 16.53
C ARG A 581 1.10 -18.74 15.74
N SER A 582 0.71 -17.66 15.07
CA SER A 582 1.60 -16.88 14.20
C SER A 582 1.70 -15.45 14.68
N ASP A 583 2.89 -14.86 14.66
CA ASP A 583 3.00 -13.40 14.76
C ASP A 583 2.28 -12.76 13.57
N ILE A 584 1.61 -11.63 13.80
CA ILE A 584 0.93 -10.87 12.75
C ILE A 584 1.96 -10.04 12.00
N ILE A 585 2.11 -10.29 10.71
CA ILE A 585 2.94 -9.49 9.81
C ILE A 585 2.06 -8.68 8.89
#